data_AF-A0A6B1AKT2-F1
#
_entry.id   AF-A0A6B1AKT2-F1
#
_cell.length_a   1.000
_cell.length_b   1.000
_cell.length_c   1.000
_cell.angle_alpha   90.00
_cell.angle_beta   90.00
_cell.angle_gamma   90.00
#
_symmetry.space_group_name_H-M   'P 1'
#
loop_
_entity.id
_entity.type
_entity.pdbx_description
1 polymer ?
#
loop_
_entity_poly.entity_id
_entity_poly.type
_entity_poly.pdbx_seq_one_letter_code
_entity_poly.pdbx_strand_id
1 'polypeptide(L)'
;MGTRYDSLLARALAGEILDRWRGVRIAGLRMAPGRRAVELAFEDGSRLVAMLHPLHGYILELGADAPASGVEGKALRVGRLSLVDARAPADERALLLTFGDRAGRPWEMLAIELPTRRRNALHCRRAEEAGAASEPAEPDPAASDPAEPDPAASDPAASDPAESDPAESDAEGPGADPRPAWRIEAALIARDAGDRSLRRGARYVPPSSARRAVGEPPSEAEWAAVLAEGEADRRRAVLRTWAWTSALNVDWILAESDPAETYARYCALHALAAAASRGPAASDAPGPPRRPAFVLDRPSGPQPYPHPAGAGSGPAAGLLTAAWKLLAPGGGPAP
;
A
#
# COMPACT_ATOMS: atom_id res chain seq x y z
N MET A 1 9.55 18.41 -12.98
CA MET A 1 9.91 17.28 -12.08
C MET A 1 8.72 16.35 -11.99
N GLY A 2 8.91 15.02 -12.03
CA GLY A 2 7.78 14.09 -11.84
C GLY A 2 7.29 14.06 -10.38
N THR A 3 6.02 13.74 -10.19
CA THR A 3 5.38 13.61 -8.88
C THR A 3 6.08 12.53 -8.04
N ARG A 4 6.45 12.87 -6.81
CA ARG A 4 7.06 11.94 -5.86
C ARG A 4 6.00 11.46 -4.88
N TYR A 5 5.66 10.17 -4.91
CA TYR A 5 4.70 9.62 -3.95
C TYR A 5 5.42 9.23 -2.66
N ASP A 6 5.05 9.86 -1.55
CA ASP A 6 5.33 9.38 -0.19
C ASP A 6 4.10 8.65 0.39
N SER A 7 4.23 8.13 1.60
CA SER A 7 3.17 7.35 2.26
C SER A 7 1.96 8.19 2.66
N LEU A 8 2.12 9.48 2.97
CA LEU A 8 1.01 10.39 3.28
C LEU A 8 0.21 10.71 2.02
N LEU A 9 0.90 11.03 0.92
CA LEU A 9 0.24 11.29 -0.36
C LEU A 9 -0.48 10.04 -0.88
N ALA A 10 0.15 8.86 -0.78
CA ALA A 10 -0.51 7.61 -1.15
C ALA A 10 -1.79 7.37 -0.33
N ARG A 11 -1.75 7.67 0.98
CA ARG A 11 -2.90 7.51 1.86
C ARG A 11 -4.03 8.50 1.58
N ALA A 12 -3.71 9.78 1.36
CA ALA A 12 -4.69 10.78 0.94
C ALA A 12 -5.34 10.38 -0.40
N LEU A 13 -4.53 9.94 -1.36
CA LEU A 13 -5.00 9.48 -2.67
C LEU A 13 -5.90 8.24 -2.56
N ALA A 14 -5.60 7.30 -1.67
CA ALA A 14 -6.48 6.15 -1.42
C ALA A 14 -7.86 6.58 -0.90
N GLY A 15 -7.90 7.56 0.01
CA GLY A 15 -9.15 8.17 0.49
C GLY A 15 -9.95 8.83 -0.63
N GLU A 16 -9.31 9.68 -1.45
CA GLU A 16 -9.96 10.32 -2.60
C GLU A 16 -10.52 9.29 -3.60
N ILE A 17 -9.76 8.23 -3.89
CA ILE A 17 -10.22 7.14 -4.77
C ILE A 17 -11.45 6.45 -4.18
N LEU A 18 -11.45 6.17 -2.87
CA LEU A 18 -12.57 5.51 -2.21
C LEU A 18 -13.82 6.39 -2.24
N ASP A 19 -13.69 7.65 -1.84
CA ASP A 19 -14.80 8.60 -1.80
C ASP A 19 -15.42 8.82 -3.18
N ARG A 20 -14.58 8.79 -4.23
CA ARG A 20 -15.01 9.01 -5.61
C ARG A 20 -15.74 7.81 -6.21
N TRP A 21 -15.22 6.60 -5.99
CA TRP A 21 -15.64 5.42 -6.75
C TRP A 21 -16.20 4.27 -5.90
N ARG A 22 -16.39 4.43 -4.58
CA ARG A 22 -17.01 3.38 -3.75
C ARG A 22 -18.36 2.96 -4.32
N GLY A 23 -18.53 1.66 -4.52
CA GLY A 23 -19.74 1.05 -5.08
C GLY A 23 -19.85 1.17 -6.60
N VAL A 24 -19.07 2.03 -7.26
CA VAL A 24 -19.07 2.17 -8.72
C VAL A 24 -18.48 0.91 -9.35
N ARG A 25 -19.17 0.42 -10.37
CA ARG A 25 -18.83 -0.81 -11.07
C ARG A 25 -17.67 -0.60 -12.02
N ILE A 26 -16.84 -1.63 -12.16
CA ILE A 26 -15.65 -1.61 -13.00
C ILE A 26 -16.06 -2.04 -14.40
N ALA A 27 -15.85 -1.16 -15.38
CA ALA A 27 -16.05 -1.44 -16.79
C ALA A 27 -14.87 -2.19 -17.40
N GLY A 28 -13.65 -1.98 -16.87
CA GLY A 28 -12.49 -2.74 -17.30
C GLY A 28 -11.19 -2.33 -16.61
N LEU A 29 -10.20 -3.22 -16.71
CA LEU A 29 -8.82 -2.98 -16.27
C LEU A 29 -7.89 -3.25 -17.45
N ARG A 30 -6.97 -2.34 -17.72
CA ARG A 30 -5.95 -2.49 -18.77
C ARG A 30 -4.57 -2.27 -18.20
N MET A 31 -3.63 -3.13 -18.58
CA MET A 31 -2.21 -2.97 -18.24
C MET A 31 -1.40 -2.89 -19.53
N ALA A 32 -0.60 -1.84 -19.66
CA ALA A 32 0.28 -1.59 -20.79
C ALA A 32 1.75 -1.57 -20.34
N PRO A 33 2.43 -2.74 -20.25
CA PRO A 33 3.82 -2.85 -19.82
C PRO A 33 4.77 -1.93 -20.61
N GLY A 34 4.61 -1.85 -21.93
CA GLY A 34 5.45 -1.02 -22.80
C GLY A 34 5.34 0.49 -22.51
N ARG A 35 4.18 0.95 -22.02
CA ARG A 35 3.98 2.33 -21.57
C ARG A 35 4.14 2.51 -20.06
N ARG A 36 4.37 1.43 -19.31
CA ARG A 36 4.30 1.38 -17.84
C ARG A 36 3.03 2.04 -17.30
N ALA A 37 1.89 1.76 -17.91
CA ALA A 37 0.63 2.37 -17.53
C ALA A 37 -0.41 1.31 -17.13
N VAL A 38 -1.28 1.68 -16.19
CA VAL A 38 -2.51 0.95 -15.87
C VAL A 38 -3.69 1.90 -15.95
N GLU A 39 -4.79 1.42 -16.53
CA GLU A 39 -6.06 2.13 -16.62
C GLU A 39 -7.15 1.28 -15.97
N LEU A 40 -7.87 1.85 -15.02
CA LEU A 40 -9.08 1.30 -14.43
C LEU A 40 -10.26 2.15 -14.89
N ALA A 41 -11.17 1.56 -15.66
CA ALA A 41 -12.36 2.22 -16.19
C ALA A 41 -13.60 1.83 -15.37
N PHE A 42 -14.48 2.79 -15.14
CA PHE A 42 -15.71 2.62 -14.37
C PHE A 42 -16.96 2.71 -15.29
N GLU A 43 -18.08 2.12 -14.87
CA GLU A 43 -19.34 2.11 -15.64
C GLU A 43 -19.96 3.51 -15.81
N ASP A 44 -19.59 4.49 -14.97
CA ASP A 44 -19.97 5.89 -15.12
C ASP A 44 -19.15 6.66 -16.19
N GLY A 45 -18.24 5.95 -16.88
CA GLY A 45 -17.37 6.48 -17.93
C GLY A 45 -16.07 7.10 -17.39
N SER A 46 -15.97 7.38 -16.09
CA SER A 46 -14.74 7.89 -15.50
C SER A 46 -13.63 6.83 -15.49
N ARG A 47 -12.38 7.29 -15.42
CA ARG A 47 -11.19 6.43 -15.43
C ARG A 47 -10.14 6.91 -14.45
N LEU A 48 -9.49 5.96 -13.79
CA LEU A 48 -8.26 6.18 -13.04
C LEU A 48 -7.09 5.69 -13.89
N VAL A 49 -6.16 6.60 -14.20
CA VAL A 49 -4.96 6.27 -14.98
C VAL A 49 -3.73 6.45 -14.11
N ALA A 50 -2.94 5.38 -13.96
CA ALA A 50 -1.64 5.45 -13.29
C ALA A 50 -0.51 5.19 -14.31
N MET A 51 0.27 6.25 -14.56
CA MET A 51 1.54 6.19 -15.28
C MET A 51 2.65 5.89 -14.28
N LEU A 52 3.32 4.75 -14.44
CA LEU A 52 4.28 4.22 -13.47
C LEU A 52 5.72 4.31 -13.98
N HIS A 53 6.01 5.37 -14.75
CA HIS A 53 7.37 5.72 -15.10
C HIS A 53 8.18 6.12 -13.85
N PRO A 54 9.42 5.66 -13.66
CA PRO A 54 10.21 5.98 -12.47
C PRO A 54 10.42 7.48 -12.24
N LEU A 55 10.62 8.23 -13.33
CA LEU A 55 10.93 9.67 -13.30
C LEU A 55 9.73 10.58 -13.53
N HIS A 56 8.68 10.09 -14.19
CA HIS A 56 7.57 10.90 -14.70
C HIS A 56 6.21 10.32 -14.35
N GLY A 57 6.16 9.35 -13.45
CA GLY A 57 4.90 8.70 -13.12
C GLY A 57 3.95 9.60 -12.35
N TYR A 58 2.67 9.45 -12.63
CA TYR A 58 1.55 10.19 -12.05
C TYR A 58 0.32 9.27 -11.96
N ILE A 59 -0.67 9.68 -11.19
CA ILE A 59 -1.98 9.05 -11.06
C ILE A 59 -2.99 10.18 -11.20
N LEU A 60 -3.94 10.03 -12.10
CA LEU A 60 -4.94 11.04 -12.39
C LEU A 60 -6.32 10.43 -12.64
N GLU A 61 -7.35 11.25 -12.43
CA GLU A 61 -8.70 11.00 -12.88
C GLU A 61 -8.89 11.54 -14.30
N LEU A 62 -9.54 10.77 -15.16
CA LEU A 62 -10.08 11.23 -16.44
C LEU A 62 -11.60 11.12 -16.38
N GLY A 63 -12.30 12.21 -16.74
CA GLY A 63 -13.76 12.20 -16.86
C GLY A 63 -14.25 11.32 -18.02
N ALA A 64 -15.57 11.12 -18.05
CA ALA A 64 -16.24 10.35 -19.11
C ALA A 64 -15.98 10.92 -20.51
N ASP A 65 -15.93 12.25 -20.62
CA ASP A 65 -15.71 12.95 -21.90
C ASP A 65 -14.24 13.08 -22.29
N ALA A 66 -13.31 12.67 -21.42
CA ALA A 66 -11.89 12.77 -21.74
C ALA A 66 -11.56 11.82 -22.92
N PRO A 67 -10.59 12.17 -23.78
CA PRO A 67 -10.17 11.29 -24.86
C PRO A 67 -9.68 9.94 -24.32
N ALA A 68 -9.63 8.92 -25.19
CA ALA A 68 -9.00 7.66 -24.85
C ALA A 68 -7.59 7.93 -24.29
N SER A 69 -7.22 7.29 -23.18
CA SER A 69 -5.93 7.52 -22.51
C SER A 69 -4.72 7.10 -23.36
N GLY A 70 -4.98 6.42 -24.48
CA GLY A 70 -3.99 5.77 -25.32
C GLY A 70 -3.32 4.57 -24.64
N VAL A 71 -3.80 4.11 -23.48
CA VAL A 71 -3.27 2.90 -22.82
C VAL A 71 -3.66 1.67 -23.65
N GLU A 72 -2.88 1.41 -24.69
CA GLU A 72 -2.96 0.20 -25.51
C GLU A 72 -2.25 -0.91 -24.76
N GLY A 73 -3.05 -1.76 -24.10
CA GLY A 73 -2.56 -2.81 -23.23
C GLY A 73 -3.48 -4.02 -23.23
N LYS A 74 -3.04 -5.08 -22.56
CA LYS A 74 -3.87 -6.27 -22.39
C LYS A 74 -5.05 -5.90 -21.51
N ALA A 75 -6.26 -5.99 -22.06
CA ALA A 75 -7.49 -5.92 -21.28
C ALA A 75 -7.55 -7.15 -20.38
N LEU A 76 -7.70 -6.92 -19.09
CA LEU A 76 -7.92 -7.94 -18.09
C LEU A 76 -9.41 -8.04 -17.84
N ARG A 77 -9.91 -9.28 -17.83
CA ARG A 77 -11.31 -9.55 -17.52
C ARG A 77 -11.51 -9.36 -16.02
N VAL A 78 -11.98 -8.19 -15.64
CA VAL A 78 -12.54 -7.95 -14.31
C VAL A 78 -13.98 -8.48 -14.34
N GLY A 79 -14.40 -9.18 -13.28
CA GLY A 79 -15.80 -9.62 -13.17
C GLY A 79 -16.77 -8.44 -13.10
N ARG A 80 -18.06 -8.72 -12.89
CA ARG A 80 -19.06 -7.70 -12.54
C ARG A 80 -18.84 -7.22 -11.09
N LEU A 81 -17.71 -6.57 -10.85
CA LEU A 81 -17.24 -6.13 -9.54
C LEU A 81 -17.37 -4.61 -9.39
N SER A 82 -17.50 -4.16 -8.15
CA SER A 82 -17.44 -2.75 -7.76
C SER A 82 -16.22 -2.48 -6.90
N LEU A 83 -15.74 -1.23 -6.89
CA LEU A 83 -14.75 -0.82 -5.90
C LEU A 83 -15.39 -0.84 -4.50
N VAL A 84 -14.86 -1.68 -3.61
CA VAL A 84 -15.36 -1.81 -2.24
C VAL A 84 -14.46 -1.12 -1.23
N ASP A 85 -13.16 -1.09 -1.49
CA ASP A 85 -12.15 -0.51 -0.60
C ASP A 85 -10.99 0.07 -1.42
N ALA A 86 -10.36 1.12 -0.90
CA ALA A 86 -9.12 1.67 -1.41
C ALA A 86 -8.30 2.15 -0.22
N ARG A 87 -7.11 1.57 -0.06
CA ARG A 87 -6.24 1.85 1.10
C ARG A 87 -4.78 1.96 0.70
N ALA A 88 -4.03 2.73 1.46
CA ALA A 88 -2.58 2.68 1.45
C ALA A 88 -2.11 1.93 2.70
N PRO A 89 -1.30 0.86 2.57
CA PRO A 89 -0.72 0.21 3.74
C PRO A 89 0.10 1.22 4.54
N ALA A 90 0.12 1.02 5.84
CA ALA A 90 0.68 2.01 6.74
C ALA A 90 2.18 2.16 6.49
N ASP A 91 2.63 3.41 6.34
CA ASP A 91 3.99 3.78 5.98
C ASP A 91 4.52 3.26 4.62
N GLU A 92 3.64 2.73 3.78
CA GLU A 92 4.00 2.22 2.47
C GLU A 92 3.63 3.17 1.35
N ARG A 93 4.43 3.12 0.28
CA ARG A 93 4.13 3.83 -0.97
C ARG A 93 3.39 2.88 -1.88
N ALA A 94 2.19 2.48 -1.48
CA ALA A 94 1.36 1.58 -2.27
C ALA A 94 -0.12 1.97 -2.15
N LEU A 95 -0.88 1.71 -3.22
CA LEU A 95 -2.34 1.76 -3.21
C LEU A 95 -2.87 0.35 -3.43
N LEU A 96 -3.78 -0.10 -2.58
CA LEU A 96 -4.49 -1.37 -2.70
C LEU A 96 -5.96 -1.05 -2.96
N LEU A 97 -6.41 -1.25 -4.19
CA LEU A 97 -7.80 -1.06 -4.60
C LEU A 97 -8.47 -2.43 -4.61
N THR A 98 -9.44 -2.65 -3.74
CA THR A 98 -10.13 -3.94 -3.60
C THR A 98 -11.48 -3.86 -4.30
N PHE A 99 -11.76 -4.89 -5.09
CA PHE A 99 -12.96 -5.03 -5.88
C PHE A 99 -13.78 -6.20 -5.35
N GLY A 100 -15.08 -5.99 -5.17
CA GLY A 100 -15.97 -6.99 -4.59
C GLY A 100 -17.23 -7.23 -5.42
N ASP A 101 -17.90 -8.33 -5.09
CA ASP A 101 -19.19 -8.69 -5.67
C ASP A 101 -20.32 -7.77 -5.17
N ARG A 102 -21.57 -8.08 -5.56
CA ARG A 102 -22.75 -7.32 -5.11
C ARG A 102 -22.98 -7.36 -3.60
N ALA A 103 -22.46 -8.37 -2.91
CA ALA A 103 -22.51 -8.48 -1.46
C ALA A 103 -21.33 -7.75 -0.78
N GLY A 104 -20.48 -7.06 -1.55
CA GLY A 104 -19.30 -6.38 -1.06
C GLY A 104 -18.13 -7.31 -0.69
N ARG A 105 -18.22 -8.61 -1.01
CA ARG A 105 -17.17 -9.57 -0.65
C ARG A 105 -15.96 -9.34 -1.55
N PRO A 106 -14.76 -9.16 -0.99
CA PRO A 106 -13.56 -8.87 -1.78
C PRO A 106 -13.17 -10.08 -2.63
N TRP A 107 -12.97 -9.84 -3.93
CA TRP A 107 -12.71 -10.87 -4.93
C TRP A 107 -11.42 -10.62 -5.71
N GLU A 108 -11.19 -9.37 -6.10
CA GLU A 108 -9.99 -8.97 -6.85
C GLU A 108 -9.37 -7.74 -6.21
N MET A 109 -8.10 -7.51 -6.49
CA MET A 109 -7.35 -6.36 -6.01
C MET A 109 -6.42 -5.84 -7.11
N LEU A 110 -6.35 -4.53 -7.25
CA LEU A 110 -5.30 -3.84 -7.99
C LEU A 110 -4.32 -3.22 -6.97
N ALA A 111 -3.11 -3.75 -6.91
CA ALA A 111 -2.02 -3.19 -6.12
C ALA A 111 -1.14 -2.30 -7.00
N ILE A 112 -1.00 -1.02 -6.65
CA ILE A 112 -0.12 -0.05 -7.32
C ILE A 112 1.03 0.27 -6.37
N GLU A 113 2.21 -0.29 -6.64
CA GLU A 113 3.43 -0.01 -5.89
C GLU A 113 4.10 1.25 -6.44
N LEU A 114 4.38 2.22 -5.57
CA LEU A 114 4.95 3.53 -5.87
C LEU A 114 6.35 3.78 -5.26
N PRO A 115 7.26 2.80 -5.14
CA PRO A 115 8.62 3.07 -4.67
C PRO A 115 9.37 3.93 -5.69
N THR A 116 10.29 4.77 -5.21
CA THR A 116 10.94 5.84 -5.99
C THR A 116 11.44 5.41 -7.37
N ARG A 117 12.05 4.22 -7.49
CA ARG A 117 12.67 3.75 -8.75
C ARG A 117 11.99 2.53 -9.38
N ARG A 118 11.06 1.91 -8.68
CA ARG A 118 10.58 0.55 -8.97
C ARG A 118 9.06 0.47 -9.00
N ARG A 119 8.39 1.51 -9.49
CA ARG A 119 6.92 1.54 -9.58
C ARG A 119 6.38 0.34 -10.37
N ASN A 120 5.28 -0.25 -9.90
CA ASN A 120 4.66 -1.42 -10.49
C ASN A 120 3.16 -1.43 -10.27
N ALA A 121 2.44 -2.22 -11.05
CA ALA A 121 1.03 -2.53 -10.80
C ALA A 121 0.83 -4.05 -10.90
N LEU A 122 -0.02 -4.58 -10.05
CA LEU A 122 -0.32 -6.01 -9.96
C LEU A 122 -1.83 -6.17 -9.87
N HIS A 123 -2.40 -6.95 -10.77
CA HIS A 123 -3.77 -7.44 -10.64
C HIS A 123 -3.71 -8.77 -9.92
N CYS A 124 -4.38 -8.84 -8.78
CA CYS A 124 -4.44 -10.00 -7.94
C CYS A 124 -5.88 -10.49 -7.84
N ARG A 125 -6.05 -11.80 -7.82
CA ARG A 125 -7.32 -12.43 -7.44
C ARG A 125 -7.17 -13.00 -6.05
N ARG A 126 -8.25 -12.99 -5.27
CA ARG A 126 -8.28 -13.74 -4.01
C ARG A 126 -7.97 -15.18 -4.38
N ALA A 127 -6.95 -15.77 -3.76
CA ALA A 127 -6.88 -17.22 -3.73
C ALA A 127 -8.19 -17.62 -3.06
N GLU A 128 -9.13 -18.16 -3.83
CA GLU A 128 -10.18 -18.94 -3.22
C GLU A 128 -9.44 -19.84 -2.23
N GLU A 129 -9.91 -19.88 -0.98
CA GLU A 129 -9.56 -21.00 -0.12
C GLU A 129 -9.94 -22.18 -0.98
N ALA A 130 -8.94 -22.73 -1.68
CA ALA A 130 -9.08 -23.89 -2.50
C ALA A 130 -9.56 -24.85 -1.44
N GLY A 131 -10.88 -25.09 -1.43
CA GLY A 131 -11.47 -26.03 -0.52
C GLY A 131 -10.54 -27.22 -0.58
N ALA A 132 -10.12 -27.69 0.58
CA ALA A 132 -9.17 -28.76 0.78
C ALA A 132 -9.56 -30.09 0.11
N ALA A 133 -10.32 -30.08 -0.99
CA ALA A 133 -10.08 -30.90 -2.15
C ALA A 133 -8.71 -30.54 -2.77
N SER A 134 -7.64 -30.84 -2.03
CA SER A 134 -6.57 -31.59 -2.69
C SER A 134 -7.29 -32.69 -3.48
N GLU A 135 -7.17 -32.70 -4.81
CA GLU A 135 -7.32 -33.97 -5.50
C GLU A 135 -6.47 -34.95 -4.70
N PRO A 136 -7.04 -36.02 -4.11
CA PRO A 136 -6.21 -37.04 -3.52
C PRO A 136 -5.26 -37.43 -4.64
N ALA A 137 -3.96 -37.22 -4.44
CA ALA A 137 -2.98 -37.85 -5.28
C ALA A 137 -3.36 -39.33 -5.24
N GLU A 138 -3.91 -39.86 -6.33
CA GLU A 138 -4.13 -41.28 -6.44
C GLU A 138 -2.78 -41.90 -6.10
N PRO A 139 -2.68 -42.72 -5.04
CA PRO A 139 -1.42 -43.33 -4.70
C PRO A 139 -1.00 -44.13 -5.92
N ASP A 140 0.12 -43.73 -6.52
CA ASP A 140 0.78 -44.48 -7.57
C ASP A 140 0.92 -45.92 -7.04
N PRO A 141 0.29 -46.93 -7.66
CA PRO A 141 0.46 -48.30 -7.23
C PRO A 141 1.86 -48.74 -7.63
N ALA A 142 2.84 -48.38 -6.79
CA ALA A 142 4.14 -49.02 -6.81
C ALA A 142 3.90 -50.51 -6.53
N ALA A 143 3.98 -51.32 -7.58
CA ALA A 143 4.03 -52.75 -7.48
C ALA A 143 5.31 -53.12 -6.70
N SER A 144 5.14 -53.34 -5.39
CA SER A 144 6.19 -53.94 -4.56
C SER A 144 6.43 -55.37 -5.02
N ASP A 145 7.59 -55.60 -5.63
CA ASP A 145 8.11 -56.94 -5.89
C ASP A 145 8.63 -57.51 -4.55
N PRO A 146 8.17 -58.68 -4.07
CA PRO A 146 8.64 -59.25 -2.82
C PRO A 146 10.03 -59.84 -3.01
N ALA A 147 11.06 -59.13 -2.55
CA ALA A 147 12.38 -59.71 -2.36
C ALA A 147 12.40 -60.58 -1.09
N GLU A 148 12.84 -61.83 -1.23
CA GLU A 148 13.05 -62.77 -0.12
C GLU A 148 14.13 -62.28 0.86
N PRO A 149 14.00 -62.57 2.17
CA PRO A 149 14.99 -62.16 3.15
C PRO A 149 16.14 -63.17 3.25
N ASP A 150 17.38 -62.67 3.18
CA ASP A 150 18.61 -63.40 3.54
C ASP A 150 18.97 -63.11 5.01
N PRO A 151 19.17 -64.11 5.89
CA PRO A 151 19.50 -63.87 7.28
C PRO A 151 21.01 -63.63 7.45
N ALA A 152 21.42 -62.37 7.52
CA ALA A 152 22.75 -61.99 7.99
C ALA A 152 22.70 -61.55 9.46
N ALA A 153 23.57 -62.19 10.25
CA ALA A 153 23.67 -62.06 11.70
C ALA A 153 23.97 -60.63 12.18
N SER A 154 23.30 -60.27 13.27
CA SER A 154 23.47 -59.03 14.01
C SER A 154 24.84 -58.92 14.68
N ASP A 155 25.49 -57.78 14.51
CA ASP A 155 26.60 -57.33 15.36
C ASP A 155 26.19 -55.97 15.98
N PRO A 156 26.19 -55.79 17.31
CA PRO A 156 25.73 -54.56 17.93
C PRO A 156 26.85 -53.51 17.91
N ALA A 157 26.80 -52.59 16.94
CA ALA A 157 27.57 -51.36 16.99
C ALA A 157 26.83 -50.31 17.85
N ALA A 158 27.56 -49.69 18.76
CA ALA A 158 27.09 -48.68 19.69
C ALA A 158 26.50 -47.46 18.97
N SER A 159 25.32 -47.03 19.42
CA SER A 159 24.64 -45.82 18.95
C SER A 159 25.35 -44.57 19.45
N ASP A 160 25.86 -43.76 18.52
CA ASP A 160 26.16 -42.35 18.76
C ASP A 160 24.84 -41.55 18.74
N PRO A 161 24.62 -40.59 19.64
CA PRO A 161 23.43 -39.74 19.59
C PRO A 161 23.57 -38.78 18.41
N ALA A 162 22.79 -39.00 17.36
CA ALA A 162 22.56 -38.00 16.34
C ALA A 162 21.85 -36.80 16.98
N GLU A 163 22.49 -35.64 16.95
CA GLU A 163 21.84 -34.37 17.21
C GLU A 163 20.72 -34.19 16.17
N SER A 164 19.48 -34.32 16.62
CA SER A 164 18.30 -33.96 15.83
C SER A 164 18.33 -32.45 15.60
N ASP A 165 18.72 -32.05 14.39
CA ASP A 165 18.51 -30.71 13.89
C ASP A 165 17.00 -30.41 13.99
N PRO A 166 16.57 -29.38 14.72
CA PRO A 166 15.16 -29.03 14.79
C PRO A 166 14.72 -28.60 13.39
N ALA A 167 13.92 -29.44 12.74
CA ALA A 167 13.19 -29.07 11.55
C ALA A 167 12.50 -27.72 11.81
N GLU A 168 12.89 -26.70 11.02
CA GLU A 168 12.24 -25.40 10.97
C GLU A 168 10.77 -25.62 10.61
N SER A 169 9.97 -25.84 11.66
CA SER A 169 8.54 -25.79 11.56
C SER A 169 8.22 -24.31 11.40
N ASP A 170 7.78 -23.92 10.21
CA ASP A 170 7.14 -22.63 9.93
C ASP A 170 5.95 -22.49 10.88
N ALA A 171 6.25 -22.02 12.09
CA ALA A 171 5.26 -21.71 13.09
C ALA A 171 4.52 -20.48 12.60
N GLU A 172 3.39 -20.71 11.93
CA GLU A 172 2.35 -19.71 11.77
C GLU A 172 1.94 -19.24 13.18
N GLY A 173 2.60 -18.16 13.64
CA GLY A 173 2.38 -17.60 14.96
C GLY A 173 0.91 -17.23 15.18
N PRO A 174 0.40 -17.32 16.41
CA PRO A 174 -0.97 -16.94 16.77
C PRO A 174 -1.14 -15.43 16.60
N GLY A 175 -1.55 -15.02 15.40
CA GLY A 175 -1.59 -13.62 14.98
C GLY A 175 -1.50 -13.43 13.47
N ALA A 176 -1.55 -14.50 12.66
CA ALA A 176 -1.64 -14.40 11.21
C ALA A 176 -2.79 -13.45 10.82
N ASP A 177 -2.42 -12.29 10.27
CA ASP A 177 -3.34 -11.27 9.81
C ASP A 177 -4.37 -11.93 8.89
N PRO A 178 -5.69 -11.89 9.19
CA PRO A 178 -6.74 -12.65 8.49
C PRO A 178 -6.99 -12.13 7.06
N ARG A 179 -6.01 -11.42 6.47
CA ARG A 179 -6.08 -10.94 5.11
C ARG A 179 -6.15 -12.13 4.16
N PRO A 180 -7.07 -12.07 3.18
CA PRO A 180 -7.15 -13.10 2.17
C PRO A 180 -5.78 -13.25 1.48
N ALA A 181 -5.36 -14.49 1.25
CA ALA A 181 -4.22 -14.75 0.39
C ALA A 181 -4.56 -14.26 -1.02
N TRP A 182 -3.72 -13.39 -1.57
CA TRP A 182 -3.90 -12.85 -2.92
C TRP A 182 -2.94 -13.57 -3.86
N ARG A 183 -3.42 -14.03 -5.02
CA ARG A 183 -2.58 -14.57 -6.10
C ARG A 183 -2.47 -13.56 -7.23
N ILE A 184 -1.25 -13.32 -7.72
CA ILE A 184 -1.02 -12.40 -8.84
C ILE A 184 -1.52 -13.04 -10.13
N GLU A 185 -2.46 -12.41 -10.81
CA GLU A 185 -2.96 -12.84 -12.13
C GLU A 185 -2.27 -12.10 -13.27
N ALA A 186 -1.87 -10.85 -13.05
CA ALA A 186 -1.06 -10.08 -13.98
C ALA A 186 -0.13 -9.12 -13.24
N ALA A 187 1.07 -8.91 -13.79
CA ALA A 187 2.02 -7.93 -13.32
C ALA A 187 2.37 -6.98 -14.48
N LEU A 188 2.45 -5.68 -14.21
CA LEU A 188 2.86 -4.69 -15.21
C LEU A 188 4.32 -4.94 -15.61
N ILE A 189 5.16 -5.24 -14.62
CA ILE A 189 6.54 -5.65 -14.80
C ILE A 189 6.78 -6.88 -13.91
N ALA A 190 6.97 -8.04 -14.54
CA ALA A 190 7.34 -9.28 -13.85
C ALA A 190 8.79 -9.18 -13.36
N ARG A 191 9.02 -9.40 -12.06
CA ARG A 191 10.37 -9.36 -11.44
C ARG A 191 10.35 -9.95 -10.04
N ASP A 192 11.54 -10.09 -9.47
CA ASP A 192 11.73 -10.38 -8.04
C ASP A 192 12.15 -9.08 -7.32
N ALA A 193 11.74 -8.94 -6.06
CA ALA A 193 11.90 -7.72 -5.27
C ALA A 193 12.18 -8.07 -3.79
N GLY A 194 13.45 -8.38 -3.51
CA GLY A 194 13.85 -8.97 -2.23
C GLY A 194 13.47 -10.45 -2.24
N ASP A 195 12.77 -10.87 -1.20
CA ASP A 195 12.14 -12.18 -1.00
C ASP A 195 10.81 -12.36 -1.77
N ARG A 196 10.26 -11.27 -2.33
CA ARG A 196 8.97 -11.29 -3.03
C ARG A 196 9.13 -11.58 -4.52
N SER A 197 8.36 -12.52 -5.05
CA SER A 197 8.21 -12.71 -6.50
C SER A 197 6.94 -12.02 -7.02
N LEU A 198 7.12 -11.05 -7.92
CA LEU A 198 6.04 -10.26 -8.51
C LEU A 198 5.70 -10.79 -9.91
N ARG A 199 5.26 -12.04 -9.98
CA ARG A 199 4.98 -12.77 -11.23
C ARG A 199 3.61 -13.43 -11.16
N ARG A 200 3.01 -13.71 -12.31
CA ARG A 200 1.74 -14.45 -12.38
C ARG A 200 1.85 -15.79 -11.66
N GLY A 201 0.86 -16.12 -10.85
CA GLY A 201 0.79 -17.33 -10.03
C GLY A 201 1.38 -17.19 -8.63
N ALA A 202 2.27 -16.21 -8.39
CA ALA A 202 2.85 -16.01 -7.07
C ALA A 202 1.84 -15.41 -6.08
N ARG A 203 2.04 -15.69 -4.78
CA ARG A 203 1.30 -15.01 -3.70
C ARG A 203 1.76 -13.55 -3.65
N TYR A 204 0.81 -12.62 -3.66
CA TYR A 204 1.10 -11.22 -3.44
C TYR A 204 1.31 -10.95 -1.96
N VAL A 205 2.52 -10.50 -1.63
CA VAL A 205 2.90 -9.98 -0.32
C VAL A 205 3.08 -8.46 -0.48
N PRO A 206 2.28 -7.63 0.21
CA PRO A 206 2.48 -6.19 0.22
C PRO A 206 3.91 -5.86 0.66
N PRO A 207 4.51 -4.76 0.17
CA PRO A 207 5.76 -4.29 0.75
C PRO A 207 5.54 -4.00 2.24
N SER A 208 6.55 -4.30 3.05
CA SER A 208 6.57 -3.99 4.47
C SER A 208 7.75 -3.07 4.80
N SER A 209 7.48 -2.13 5.68
CA SER A 209 8.43 -1.13 6.16
C SER A 209 8.89 -1.57 7.53
N ALA A 210 10.20 -1.66 7.72
CA ALA A 210 10.79 -1.88 9.04
C ALA A 210 10.76 -0.62 9.93
N ARG A 211 10.17 0.48 9.45
CA ARG A 211 10.10 1.75 10.18
C ARG A 211 9.13 1.63 11.35
N ARG A 212 9.50 2.28 12.45
CA ARG A 212 8.77 2.31 13.71
C ARG A 212 7.67 3.38 13.67
N ALA A 213 6.83 3.37 14.70
CA ALA A 213 5.78 4.39 14.90
C ALA A 213 4.74 4.47 13.78
N VAL A 214 4.35 3.30 13.26
CA VAL A 214 3.31 3.17 12.22
C VAL A 214 1.92 3.47 12.78
N GLY A 215 1.63 2.95 13.99
CA GLY A 215 0.33 3.09 14.67
C GLY A 215 0.28 4.19 15.71
N GLU A 216 1.37 4.41 16.44
CA GLU A 216 1.50 5.43 17.47
C GLU A 216 2.83 6.19 17.30
N PRO A 217 2.87 7.51 17.53
CA PRO A 217 4.12 8.26 17.50
C PRO A 217 5.09 7.73 18.56
N PRO A 218 6.41 7.85 18.36
CA PRO A 218 7.38 7.45 19.38
C PRO A 218 7.30 8.38 20.58
N SER A 219 7.88 7.99 21.70
CA SER A 219 8.05 8.91 22.83
C SER A 219 9.01 10.07 22.48
N GLU A 220 8.90 11.19 23.18
CA GLU A 220 9.85 12.31 23.05
C GLU A 220 11.30 11.87 23.28
N ALA A 221 11.54 10.97 24.23
CA ALA A 221 12.86 10.44 24.52
C ALA A 221 13.43 9.62 23.35
N GLU A 222 12.61 8.75 22.73
CA GLU A 222 13.02 8.00 21.54
C GLU A 222 13.27 8.91 20.34
N TRP A 223 12.45 9.96 20.16
CA TRP A 223 12.65 10.95 19.13
C TRP A 223 13.96 11.70 19.32
N ALA A 224 14.20 12.23 20.53
CA ALA A 224 15.42 12.93 20.90
C ALA A 224 16.67 12.06 20.71
N ALA A 225 16.60 10.76 21.02
CA ALA A 225 17.69 9.82 20.79
C ALA A 225 18.08 9.72 19.31
N VAL A 226 17.11 9.76 18.38
CA VAL A 226 17.38 9.77 16.93
C VAL A 226 17.95 11.11 16.47
N LEU A 227 17.58 12.21 17.12
CA LEU A 227 18.08 13.55 16.76
C LEU A 227 19.49 13.87 17.28
N ALA A 228 19.97 13.11 18.27
CA ALA A 228 21.31 13.26 18.83
C ALA A 228 22.43 12.86 17.85
N GLU A 229 22.11 12.22 16.72
CA GLU A 229 23.04 12.01 15.61
C GLU A 229 23.45 13.35 14.96
N GLY A 230 24.65 13.38 14.34
CA GLY A 230 25.13 14.57 13.62
C GLY A 230 24.17 14.99 12.48
N GLU A 231 24.17 16.26 12.06
CA GLU A 231 23.13 16.82 11.16
C GLU A 231 22.87 16.01 9.88
N ALA A 232 23.94 15.59 9.17
CA ALA A 232 23.82 14.77 7.96
C ALA A 232 23.25 13.37 8.25
N ASP A 233 23.56 12.82 9.42
CA ASP A 233 23.10 11.51 9.87
C ASP A 233 21.67 11.58 10.41
N ARG A 234 21.29 12.66 11.10
CA ARG A 234 19.94 12.94 11.62
C ARG A 234 18.88 12.81 10.55
N ARG A 235 19.05 13.48 9.41
CA ARG A 235 18.10 13.39 8.28
C ARG A 235 17.93 11.95 7.82
N ARG A 236 19.03 11.22 7.71
CA ARG A 236 19.04 9.81 7.27
C ARG A 236 18.46 8.88 8.34
N ALA A 237 18.68 9.18 9.61
CA ALA A 237 18.16 8.44 10.76
C ALA A 237 16.64 8.57 10.81
N VAL A 238 16.11 9.78 10.76
CA VAL A 238 14.65 10.02 10.73
C VAL A 238 13.99 9.28 9.58
N LEU A 239 14.54 9.36 8.36
CA LEU A 239 13.99 8.67 7.19
C LEU A 239 14.03 7.14 7.27
N ARG A 240 14.99 6.56 8.00
CA ARG A 240 15.16 5.10 8.15
C ARG A 240 14.42 4.54 9.36
N THR A 241 14.19 5.36 10.38
CA THR A 241 13.65 4.89 11.66
C THR A 241 12.15 5.14 11.75
N TRP A 242 11.66 6.28 11.30
CA TRP A 242 10.30 6.72 11.60
C TRP A 242 9.36 6.65 10.40
N ALA A 243 8.21 6.02 10.60
CA ALA A 243 7.13 5.98 9.64
C ALA A 243 6.62 7.39 9.30
N TRP A 244 5.93 7.52 8.17
CA TRP A 244 5.31 8.77 7.69
C TRP A 244 6.30 9.89 7.35
N THR A 245 7.60 9.65 7.49
CA THR A 245 8.67 10.53 7.03
C THR A 245 9.05 10.21 5.59
N SER A 246 9.47 11.24 4.86
CA SER A 246 9.88 11.12 3.48
C SER A 246 10.86 12.24 3.12
N ALA A 247 11.57 12.09 2.02
CA ALA A 247 12.46 13.15 1.52
C ALA A 247 11.72 14.45 1.13
N LEU A 248 10.39 14.48 1.20
CA LEU A 248 9.57 15.65 0.91
C LEU A 248 9.17 16.42 2.17
N ASN A 249 9.02 15.74 3.32
CA ASN A 249 8.61 16.37 4.57
C ASN A 249 9.72 16.41 5.62
N VAL A 250 10.78 15.61 5.49
CA VAL A 250 11.85 15.53 6.50
C VAL A 250 12.53 16.86 6.74
N ASP A 251 12.75 17.64 5.68
CA ASP A 251 13.41 18.95 5.80
C ASP A 251 12.50 19.96 6.52
N TRP A 252 11.17 19.84 6.40
CA TRP A 252 10.22 20.62 7.19
C TRP A 252 10.16 20.19 8.65
N ILE A 253 10.19 18.87 8.91
CA ILE A 253 10.25 18.31 10.26
C ILE A 253 11.50 18.82 10.98
N LEU A 254 12.64 18.82 10.28
CA LEU A 254 13.96 19.15 10.81
C LEU A 254 14.38 20.61 10.62
N ALA A 255 13.49 21.47 10.10
CA ALA A 255 13.83 22.88 9.87
C ALA A 255 14.18 23.64 11.15
N GLU A 256 13.73 23.13 12.31
CA GLU A 256 14.03 23.70 13.62
C GLU A 256 15.15 22.94 14.30
N SER A 257 15.96 23.68 15.05
CA SER A 257 17.03 23.09 15.85
C SER A 257 16.52 22.49 17.16
N ASP A 258 15.36 22.93 17.64
CA ASP A 258 14.75 22.45 18.90
C ASP A 258 14.11 21.06 18.73
N PRO A 259 14.60 20.03 19.43
CA PRO A 259 14.01 18.70 19.42
C PRO A 259 12.50 18.66 19.72
N ALA A 260 12.01 19.49 20.64
CA ALA A 260 10.60 19.50 21.02
C ALA A 260 9.70 19.98 19.86
N GLU A 261 10.13 21.01 19.13
CA GLU A 261 9.37 21.52 17.99
C GLU A 261 9.38 20.54 16.81
N THR A 262 10.53 19.91 16.53
CA THR A 262 10.60 18.87 15.48
C THR A 262 9.70 17.67 15.81
N TYR A 263 9.63 17.28 17.09
CA TYR A 263 8.74 16.22 17.56
C TYR A 263 7.26 16.61 17.39
N ALA A 264 6.88 17.83 17.76
CA ALA A 264 5.53 18.33 17.57
C ALA A 264 5.10 18.30 16.08
N ARG A 265 6.01 18.68 15.17
CA ARG A 265 5.79 18.60 13.71
C ARG A 265 5.61 17.15 13.24
N TYR A 266 6.41 16.22 13.75
CA TYR A 266 6.23 14.80 13.47
C TYR A 266 4.87 14.28 13.96
N CYS A 267 4.49 14.59 15.20
CA CYS A 267 3.20 14.22 15.77
C CYS A 267 2.01 14.77 14.95
N ALA A 268 2.12 15.99 14.42
CA ALA A 268 1.12 16.54 13.53
C ALA A 268 0.97 15.74 12.22
N LEU A 269 2.07 15.30 11.60
CA LEU A 269 2.02 14.41 10.42
C LEU A 269 1.40 13.06 10.76
N HIS A 270 1.75 12.50 11.91
CA HIS A 270 1.19 11.23 12.38
C HIS A 270 -0.33 11.36 12.60
N ALA A 271 -0.80 12.45 13.21
CA ALA A 271 -2.21 12.74 13.38
C ALA A 271 -2.95 12.88 12.04
N LEU A 272 -2.34 13.55 11.05
CA LEU A 272 -2.88 13.64 9.69
C LEU A 272 -2.99 12.26 9.03
N ALA A 273 -1.97 11.41 9.18
CA ALA A 273 -2.02 10.04 8.69
C ALA A 273 -3.17 9.26 9.37
N ALA A 274 -3.29 9.35 10.69
CA ALA A 274 -4.35 8.68 11.43
C ALA A 274 -5.76 9.16 11.01
N ALA A 275 -5.94 10.48 10.80
CA ALA A 275 -7.20 11.04 10.32
C ALA A 275 -7.56 10.52 8.93
N ALA A 276 -6.60 10.47 8.00
CA ALA A 276 -6.81 9.93 6.65
C ALA A 276 -7.19 8.43 6.65
N SER A 277 -6.88 7.69 7.72
CA SER A 277 -7.24 6.27 7.84
C SER A 277 -8.68 6.01 8.23
N ARG A 278 -9.32 6.95 8.93
CA ARG A 278 -10.65 6.73 9.49
C ARG A 278 -11.74 6.78 8.43
N GLY A 279 -11.39 7.19 7.20
CA GLY A 279 -12.36 7.52 6.16
C GLY A 279 -13.31 8.63 6.63
N PRO A 280 -14.16 9.17 5.75
CA PRO A 280 -15.40 9.76 6.25
C PRO A 280 -16.13 8.66 7.02
N ALA A 281 -16.45 8.91 8.30
CA ALA A 281 -17.37 8.05 9.03
C ALA A 281 -18.55 7.77 8.11
N ALA A 282 -18.90 6.51 7.90
CA ALA A 282 -19.97 6.08 7.02
C ALA A 282 -21.26 6.77 7.45
N SER A 283 -21.48 7.97 6.95
CA SER A 283 -22.71 8.70 7.12
C SER A 283 -23.65 8.02 6.15
N ASP A 284 -24.63 7.30 6.68
CA ASP A 284 -25.67 6.60 5.91
C ASP A 284 -26.54 7.55 5.06
N ALA A 285 -26.24 8.85 5.04
CA ALA A 285 -26.94 9.81 4.23
C ALA A 285 -26.26 9.94 2.84
N PRO A 286 -26.98 9.70 1.73
CA PRO A 286 -26.52 10.02 0.39
C PRO A 286 -26.56 11.55 0.20
N GLY A 287 -25.63 12.24 0.85
CA GLY A 287 -25.37 13.65 0.63
C GLY A 287 -24.58 13.85 -0.68
N PRO A 288 -24.74 14.99 -1.36
CA PRO A 288 -23.90 15.30 -2.52
C PRO A 288 -22.42 15.25 -2.13
N PRO A 289 -21.54 14.79 -3.02
CA PRO A 289 -20.13 14.60 -2.73
C PRO A 289 -19.52 15.91 -2.24
N ARG A 290 -19.08 15.94 -0.98
CA ARG A 290 -18.32 17.06 -0.43
C ARG A 290 -16.92 17.03 -1.05
N ARG A 291 -16.68 17.83 -2.09
CA ARG A 291 -15.33 18.11 -2.60
C ARG A 291 -14.60 18.99 -1.57
N PRO A 292 -13.33 18.65 -1.28
CA PRO A 292 -12.31 18.98 -2.25
C PRO A 292 -11.40 17.79 -2.59
N ALA A 293 -11.45 17.37 -3.86
CA ALA A 293 -10.41 16.54 -4.45
C ALA A 293 -9.19 17.45 -4.68
N PHE A 294 -8.11 17.24 -3.92
CA PHE A 294 -6.91 18.07 -4.04
C PHE A 294 -5.79 17.37 -4.81
N VAL A 295 -5.80 16.03 -4.87
CA VAL A 295 -4.72 15.23 -5.43
C VAL A 295 -5.01 14.78 -6.87
N LEU A 296 -6.19 14.21 -7.14
CA LEU A 296 -6.52 13.62 -8.45
C LEU A 296 -6.72 14.66 -9.58
N ASP A 297 -7.16 15.87 -9.26
CA ASP A 297 -7.55 16.92 -10.22
C ASP A 297 -6.38 17.79 -10.70
N ARG A 298 -5.11 17.42 -10.42
CA ARG A 298 -3.93 18.23 -10.80
C ARG A 298 -3.17 17.61 -11.98
N PRO A 299 -3.49 17.99 -13.25
CA PRO A 299 -2.87 17.41 -14.44
C PRO A 299 -1.36 17.70 -14.55
N SER A 300 -0.88 18.78 -13.92
CA SER A 300 0.53 19.04 -13.63
C SER A 300 0.63 20.33 -12.82
N GLY A 301 1.04 20.22 -11.56
CA GLY A 301 1.28 21.35 -10.67
C GLY A 301 2.24 20.93 -9.57
N PRO A 302 2.80 21.87 -8.78
CA PRO A 302 3.57 21.51 -7.61
C PRO A 302 2.75 20.54 -6.75
N GLN A 303 3.42 19.48 -6.31
CA GLN A 303 2.83 18.42 -5.53
C GLN A 303 2.02 19.02 -4.37
N PRO A 304 0.78 18.56 -4.11
CA PRO A 304 -0.16 19.20 -3.19
C PRO A 304 0.21 19.00 -1.72
N TYR A 305 1.49 18.87 -1.38
CA TYR A 305 1.87 19.13 -0.01
C TYR A 305 1.33 20.51 0.33
N PRO A 306 0.58 20.67 1.45
CA PRO A 306 0.46 21.98 2.03
C PRO A 306 1.90 22.42 2.31
N HIS A 307 2.44 23.30 1.47
CA HIS A 307 3.70 23.94 1.74
C HIS A 307 3.40 24.93 2.89
N PRO A 308 4.00 24.78 4.09
CA PRO A 308 3.79 25.71 5.20
C PRO A 308 4.13 27.15 4.85
N ALA A 309 5.07 27.33 3.94
CA ALA A 309 5.62 28.63 3.63
C ALA A 309 4.98 29.15 2.34
N GLY A 310 4.07 30.11 2.46
CA GLY A 310 3.48 30.72 1.28
C GLY A 310 2.46 31.85 1.45
N ALA A 311 2.37 32.55 2.59
CA ALA A 311 1.95 33.97 2.65
C ALA A 311 2.01 34.50 4.10
N GLY A 312 2.84 35.53 4.34
CA GLY A 312 2.75 36.40 5.51
C GLY A 312 3.72 36.08 6.65
N SER A 313 4.55 37.06 6.98
CA SER A 313 5.53 37.07 8.07
C SER A 313 4.90 36.87 9.47
N GLY A 314 5.26 35.77 10.14
CA GLY A 314 5.00 35.51 11.57
C GLY A 314 5.17 34.02 11.91
N PRO A 315 5.86 33.64 13.01
CA PRO A 315 6.32 32.27 13.20
C PRO A 315 5.17 31.33 13.64
N ALA A 316 5.08 30.18 12.96
CA ALA A 316 4.37 28.96 13.37
C ALA A 316 2.82 28.83 13.23
N ALA A 317 2.08 29.72 12.54
CA ALA A 317 0.59 29.64 12.53
C ALA A 317 -0.09 28.95 11.33
N GLY A 318 0.60 28.61 10.23
CA GLY A 318 -0.10 28.23 8.98
C GLY A 318 -0.54 26.76 8.84
N LEU A 319 0.27 25.81 9.32
CA LEU A 319 0.08 24.41 8.96
C LEU A 319 -0.91 23.66 9.87
N LEU A 320 -1.04 24.10 11.12
CA LEU A 320 -1.98 23.53 12.09
C LEU A 320 -3.39 24.10 11.93
N THR A 321 -3.55 25.36 11.49
CA THR A 321 -4.88 25.98 11.32
C THR A 321 -5.68 25.38 10.15
N ALA A 322 -5.02 24.88 9.10
CA ALA A 322 -5.67 24.16 8.01
C ALA A 322 -6.07 22.72 8.42
N ALA A 323 -5.24 22.05 9.21
CA ALA A 323 -5.58 20.76 9.83
C ALA A 323 -6.71 20.89 10.87
N TRP A 324 -6.77 22.02 11.59
CA TRP A 324 -7.80 22.33 12.60
C TRP A 324 -9.18 22.64 11.99
N LYS A 325 -9.25 23.29 10.83
CA LYS A 325 -10.53 23.53 10.10
C LYS A 325 -11.11 22.26 9.48
N LEU A 326 -10.31 21.21 9.30
CA LEU A 326 -10.74 19.91 8.77
C LEU A 326 -11.23 18.94 9.85
N LEU A 327 -11.03 19.24 11.15
CA LEU A 327 -11.36 18.34 12.26
C LEU A 327 -12.48 18.85 13.20
N ALA A 328 -13.03 20.05 12.99
CA ALA A 328 -14.14 20.57 13.80
C ALA A 328 -15.51 20.32 13.15
N PRO A 329 -16.40 19.50 13.74
CA PRO A 329 -17.80 19.45 13.35
C PRO A 329 -18.54 20.62 14.01
N GLY A 330 -18.82 21.67 13.23
CA GLY A 330 -19.82 22.68 13.56
C GLY A 330 -19.31 24.06 13.99
N GLY A 331 -19.64 25.07 13.18
CA GLY A 331 -20.16 26.36 13.64
C GLY A 331 -19.19 27.44 14.10
N GLY A 332 -19.02 28.47 13.26
CA GLY A 332 -18.66 29.82 13.72
C GLY A 332 -17.88 30.63 12.67
N PRO A 333 -18.37 31.82 12.23
CA PRO A 333 -17.60 32.68 11.36
C PRO A 333 -16.50 33.39 12.17
N ALA A 334 -15.31 33.52 11.59
CA ALA A 334 -14.24 34.36 12.13
C ALA A 334 -14.07 35.59 11.21
N PRO A 335 -13.70 36.76 11.77
CA PRO A 335 -13.80 38.09 11.16
C PRO A 335 -12.99 38.27 9.88
#